data_AF-A0AAE1WQX7-F1
#
_entry.id   AF-A0AAE1WQX7-F1
#
_cell.length_a   1.000
_cell.length_b   1.000
_cell.length_c   1.000
_cell.angle_alpha   90.00
_cell.angle_beta   90.00
_cell.angle_gamma   90.00
#
_symmetry.space_group_name_H-M   'P 1'
#
loop_
_entity.id
_entity.type
_entity.pdbx_description
1 polymer ?
#
loop_
_entity_poly.entity_id
_entity_poly.type
_entity_poly.pdbx_seq_one_letter_code
_entity_poly.pdbx_strand_id
1 'polypeptide(L)'
;MAATVKLIDWWYDFEAIVYVCNDKNQFKYYEDIAEGQQVLMDNANTTIVIGKGNVEVRFTSGKKLLLTNVLHVPDIRKNLVSASMFSKKGLKTVIEAHKLIDIF
;
A
#
# COMPACT_ATOMS: atom_id res chain seq x y z
N MET A 1 -16.60 -16.54 -17.63
CA MET A 1 -16.64 -15.94 -16.27
C MET A 1 -15.55 -14.89 -16.22
N ALA A 2 -15.90 -13.60 -16.34
CA ALA A 2 -14.90 -12.54 -16.28
C ALA A 2 -14.51 -12.36 -14.81
N ALA A 3 -13.27 -12.70 -14.45
CA ALA A 3 -12.72 -12.31 -13.17
C ALA A 3 -12.66 -10.78 -13.17
N THR A 4 -13.52 -10.13 -12.39
CA THR A 4 -13.44 -8.70 -12.14
C THR A 4 -12.09 -8.44 -11.48
N VAL A 5 -11.13 -7.90 -12.25
CA VAL A 5 -9.91 -7.36 -11.68
C VAL A 5 -10.34 -6.13 -10.90
N LYS A 6 -10.52 -6.26 -9.58
CA LYS A 6 -10.66 -5.10 -8.70
C LYS A 6 -9.40 -4.27 -8.91
N LEU A 7 -9.54 -3.14 -9.60
CA LEU A 7 -8.50 -2.13 -9.65
C LEU A 7 -8.37 -1.63 -8.21
N ILE A 8 -7.36 -2.14 -7.51
CA ILE A 8 -7.09 -1.70 -6.15
C ILE A 8 -6.50 -0.29 -6.29
N ASP A 9 -7.30 0.70 -5.93
CA ASP A 9 -6.88 2.10 -5.93
C ASP A 9 -5.89 2.33 -4.77
N TRP A 10 -4.62 2.14 -5.06
CA TRP A 10 -3.53 2.57 -4.19
C TRP A 10 -3.28 4.07 -4.37
N TRP A 11 -3.20 4.77 -3.24
CA TRP A 11 -2.93 6.20 -3.21
C TRP A 11 -1.45 6.43 -2.99
N TYR A 12 -0.87 7.33 -3.79
CA TYR A 12 0.51 7.74 -3.60
C TYR A 12 0.56 8.88 -2.60
N ASP A 13 1.24 8.66 -1.49
CA ASP A 13 1.31 9.60 -0.37
C ASP A 13 2.77 10.00 -0.13
N PHE A 14 3.03 11.31 -0.26
CA PHE A 14 4.35 11.90 -0.09
C PHE A 14 4.82 11.95 1.36
N GLU A 15 3.89 12.05 2.29
CA GLU A 15 4.16 12.19 3.72
C GLU A 15 4.13 10.84 4.45
N ALA A 16 3.51 9.82 3.83
CA ALA A 16 3.60 8.46 4.33
C ALA A 16 5.06 7.96 4.32
N ILE A 17 5.46 7.32 5.42
CA ILE A 17 6.77 6.67 5.59
C ILE A 17 6.69 5.14 5.60
N VAL A 18 5.48 4.59 5.50
CA VAL A 18 5.17 3.15 5.50
C VAL A 18 4.18 2.83 4.37
N TYR A 19 4.17 1.58 3.92
CA TYR A 19 3.11 1.06 3.08
C TYR A 19 1.96 0.54 3.95
N VAL A 20 0.71 0.86 3.58
CA VAL A 20 -0.47 0.44 4.34
C VAL A 20 -1.50 -0.21 3.43
N CYS A 21 -2.04 -1.35 3.84
CA CYS A 21 -3.12 -2.05 3.18
C CYS A 21 -4.24 -2.38 4.18
N ASN A 22 -5.49 -2.24 3.79
CA ASN A 22 -6.65 -2.54 4.65
C ASN A 22 -7.25 -3.93 4.46
N ASP A 23 -6.78 -4.69 3.47
CA ASP A 23 -7.41 -5.93 3.06
C ASP A 23 -6.38 -7.08 3.09
N LYS A 24 -6.50 -7.94 4.10
CA LYS A 24 -5.65 -9.13 4.30
C LYS A 24 -5.56 -10.01 3.05
N ASN A 25 -6.58 -10.04 2.20
CA ASN A 25 -6.59 -10.88 1.00
C ASN A 25 -5.63 -10.41 -0.10
N GLN A 26 -5.10 -9.18 0.01
CA GLN A 26 -4.14 -8.64 -0.95
C GLN A 26 -2.71 -9.09 -0.69
N PHE A 27 -2.46 -9.73 0.46
CA PHE A 27 -1.14 -10.17 0.86
C PHE A 27 -0.80 -11.53 0.24
N LYS A 28 0.37 -11.61 -0.39
CA LYS A 28 0.95 -12.87 -0.88
C LYS A 28 1.68 -13.65 0.21
N TYR A 29 2.28 -12.90 1.13
CA TYR A 29 2.88 -13.39 2.36
C TYR A 29 2.33 -12.53 3.48
N TYR A 30 1.99 -13.14 4.61
CA TYR A 30 1.37 -12.46 5.72
C TYR A 30 1.90 -13.04 7.04
N GLU A 31 2.24 -12.15 7.95
CA GLU A 31 2.64 -12.43 9.32
C GLU A 31 1.72 -11.61 10.24
N ASP A 32 1.02 -12.28 11.16
CA ASP A 32 0.31 -11.59 12.25
C ASP A 32 1.37 -10.95 13.17
N ILE A 33 1.15 -9.71 13.57
CA ILE A 33 2.06 -9.03 14.50
C ILE A 33 1.50 -9.12 15.91
N ALA A 34 2.39 -9.15 16.91
CA ALA A 34 2.01 -9.10 18.31
C ALA A 34 1.15 -7.85 18.60
N GLU A 35 0.20 -8.00 19.52
CA GLU A 35 -0.69 -6.92 19.91
C GLU A 35 0.11 -5.70 20.40
N GLY A 36 -0.36 -4.50 20.02
CA GLY A 36 0.17 -3.22 20.50
C GLY A 36 0.94 -2.40 19.47
N GLN A 37 1.24 -2.93 18.28
CA GLN A 37 1.80 -2.08 17.22
C GLN A 37 0.73 -1.13 16.67
N GLN A 38 1.08 0.15 16.56
CA GLN A 38 0.20 1.20 16.05
C GLN A 38 0.89 2.04 14.99
N VAL A 39 0.11 2.66 14.12
CA VAL A 39 0.56 3.68 13.18
C VAL A 39 -0.05 5.02 13.57
N LEU A 40 0.75 6.08 13.55
CA LEU A 40 0.27 7.45 13.68
C LEU A 40 -0.27 7.93 12.33
N MET A 41 -1.47 8.50 12.36
CA MET A 41 -2.16 9.06 11.20
C MET A 41 -1.88 10.56 11.09
N ASP A 42 -2.21 11.15 9.93
CA ASP A 42 -2.09 12.58 9.66
C ASP A 42 -2.85 13.47 10.66
N ASN A 43 -4.01 12.99 11.13
CA ASN A 43 -4.88 13.66 12.10
C ASN A 43 -4.46 13.47 13.56
N ALA A 44 -3.21 13.04 13.80
CA ALA A 44 -2.63 12.74 15.11
C ALA A 44 -3.31 11.60 15.90
N ASN A 45 -4.30 10.89 15.33
CA ASN A 45 -4.82 9.66 15.92
C ASN A 45 -3.90 8.48 15.61
N THR A 46 -4.00 7.43 16.41
CA THR A 46 -3.35 6.16 16.12
C THR A 46 -4.36 5.10 15.71
N THR A 47 -3.90 4.13 14.92
CA THR A 47 -4.69 2.95 14.53
C THR A 47 -3.84 1.68 14.68
N ILE A 48 -4.50 0.55 14.91
CA ILE A 48 -3.86 -0.72 15.23
C ILE A 48 -3.35 -1.38 13.95
N VAL A 49 -2.12 -1.88 14.00
CA VAL A 49 -1.58 -2.78 12.99
C VAL A 49 -1.81 -4.21 13.46
N ILE A 50 -2.47 -5.02 12.64
CA ILE A 50 -2.77 -6.43 12.97
C ILE A 50 -1.96 -7.44 12.15
N GLY A 51 -1.16 -6.96 11.19
CA GLY A 51 -0.32 -7.81 10.37
C GLY A 51 0.66 -7.03 9.54
N LYS A 52 1.61 -7.75 8.94
CA LYS A 52 2.48 -7.20 7.90
C LYS A 52 2.76 -8.26 6.84
N GLY A 53 3.22 -7.83 5.69
CA GLY A 53 3.64 -8.77 4.66
C GLY A 53 3.93 -8.14 3.31
N ASN A 54 3.74 -8.93 2.26
CA ASN A 54 4.07 -8.53 0.89
C ASN A 54 2.80 -8.40 0.06
N VAL A 55 2.66 -7.27 -0.64
CA VAL A 55 1.52 -7.01 -1.53
C VAL A 55 2.03 -6.74 -2.95
N GLU A 56 1.41 -7.37 -3.94
CA GLU A 56 1.66 -7.07 -5.35
C GLU A 56 0.70 -5.97 -5.83
N VAL A 57 1.25 -4.82 -6.19
CA VAL A 57 0.50 -3.74 -6.83
C VAL A 57 0.63 -3.89 -8.34
N ARG A 58 -0.51 -3.85 -9.04
CA ARG A 58 -0.57 -3.88 -10.49
C ARG A 58 -0.88 -2.49 -11.01
N PHE A 59 -0.02 -1.96 -11.88
CA PHE A 59 -0.24 -0.67 -12.53
C PHE A 59 -1.16 -0.82 -13.74
N THR A 60 -1.70 0.31 -14.20
CA THR A 60 -2.48 0.41 -15.44
C THR A 60 -1.69 -0.02 -16.67
N SER A 61 -0.37 0.09 -16.65
CA SER A 61 0.55 -0.43 -17.69
C SER A 61 0.64 -1.97 -17.72
N GLY A 62 0.00 -2.68 -16.79
CA GLY A 62 0.09 -4.13 -16.65
C GLY A 62 1.34 -4.62 -15.90
N LYS A 63 2.30 -3.73 -15.63
CA LYS A 63 3.46 -4.02 -14.77
C LYS A 63 3.02 -4.31 -13.34
N LYS A 64 3.86 -5.06 -12.64
CA LYS A 64 3.64 -5.49 -11.26
C LYS A 64 4.81 -5.05 -10.40
N LEU A 65 4.52 -4.56 -9.21
CA LEU A 65 5.52 -4.26 -8.19
C LEU A 65 5.19 -5.01 -6.91
N LEU A 66 6.19 -5.69 -6.36
CA LEU A 66 6.10 -6.27 -5.03
C LEU A 66 6.51 -5.22 -3.99
N LEU A 67 5.54 -4.79 -3.19
CA LEU A 67 5.76 -4.05 -1.96
C LEU A 67 6.04 -5.05 -0.84
N THR A 68 7.07 -4.77 -0.05
CA THR A 68 7.50 -5.60 1.08
C THR A 68 7.32 -4.80 2.37
N ASN A 69 7.11 -5.49 3.49
CA ASN A 69 6.84 -4.87 4.79
C ASN A 69 5.63 -3.91 4.77
N VAL A 70 4.59 -4.29 4.03
CA VAL A 70 3.30 -3.58 4.03
C VAL A 70 2.59 -3.85 5.34
N LEU A 71 2.14 -2.81 6.03
CA LEU A 71 1.36 -2.92 7.26
C LEU A 71 -0.11 -3.17 6.93
N HIS A 72 -0.72 -4.11 7.63
CA HIS A 72 -2.15 -4.39 7.56
C HIS A 72 -2.87 -3.61 8.65
N VAL A 73 -3.66 -2.63 8.22
CA VAL A 73 -4.43 -1.72 9.06
C VAL A 73 -5.88 -1.71 8.56
N PRO A 74 -6.78 -2.52 9.13
CA PRO A 74 -8.15 -2.67 8.64
C PRO A 74 -8.94 -1.36 8.63
N ASP A 75 -8.65 -0.48 9.58
CA ASP A 75 -9.39 0.77 9.77
C ASP A 75 -9.03 1.87 8.76
N ILE A 76 -7.98 1.68 7.94
CA ILE A 76 -7.63 2.67 6.92
C ILE A 76 -8.59 2.58 5.73
N ARG A 77 -9.05 3.75 5.28
CA ARG A 77 -10.01 3.83 4.16
C ARG A 77 -9.38 3.57 2.79
N LYS A 78 -8.08 3.81 2.65
CA LYS A 78 -7.35 3.70 1.38
C LYS A 78 -5.99 3.08 1.60
N ASN A 79 -5.56 2.25 0.66
CA ASN A 79 -4.22 1.69 0.67
C ASN A 79 -3.22 2.77 0.26
N LEU A 80 -2.08 2.85 0.96
CA LEU A 80 -1.10 3.90 0.79
C LEU A 80 0.24 3.34 0.31
N VAL A 81 0.75 3.94 -0.75
CA VAL A 81 2.14 3.80 -1.20
C VAL A 81 2.93 5.01 -0.73
N SER A 82 3.85 4.79 0.20
CA SER A 82 4.82 5.81 0.62
C SER A 82 5.75 6.21 -0.53
N ALA A 83 5.71 7.48 -0.92
CA ALA A 83 6.59 8.05 -1.95
C ALA A 83 8.06 7.95 -1.58
N SER A 84 8.38 8.21 -0.32
CA SER A 84 9.76 8.20 0.19
C SER A 84 10.38 6.80 0.12
N MET A 85 9.60 5.74 0.37
CA MET A 85 10.04 4.36 0.17
C MET A 85 10.09 3.96 -1.30
N PHE A 86 9.19 4.52 -2.12
CA PHE A 86 9.09 4.22 -3.55
C PHE A 86 10.25 4.78 -4.36
N SER A 87 10.66 6.03 -4.10
CA SER A 87 11.79 6.69 -4.78
C SER A 87 13.12 5.96 -4.57
N LYS A 88 13.30 5.27 -3.42
CA LYS A 88 14.50 4.47 -3.14
C LYS A 88 14.66 3.25 -4.07
N LYS A 89 13.58 2.82 -4.75
CA LYS A 89 13.62 1.70 -5.71
C LYS A 89 13.97 2.11 -7.15
N GLY A 90 14.27 3.39 -7.41
CA GLY A 90 14.70 3.88 -8.73
C GLY A 90 13.58 3.96 -9.78
N LEU A 91 12.32 3.93 -9.36
CA LEU A 91 11.14 4.00 -10.23
C LEU A 91 10.73 5.47 -10.47
N LYS A 92 10.48 5.84 -11.74
CA LYS A 92 9.83 7.08 -12.16
C LYS A 92 8.32 6.84 -12.25
N THR A 93 7.55 7.72 -11.65
CA THR A 93 6.08 7.65 -11.63
C THR A 93 5.49 9.00 -12.03
N VAL A 94 4.31 8.97 -12.65
CA VAL A 94 3.45 10.16 -12.76
C VAL A 94 2.26 9.93 -11.86
N ILE A 95 1.85 11.00 -11.18
CA ILE A 95 0.70 10.97 -10.29
C ILE A 95 -0.39 11.75 -11.01
N GLU A 96 -1.46 11.06 -11.38
CA GLU A 96 -2.66 11.68 -11.90
C GLU A 96 -3.75 11.56 -10.83
N ALA A 97 -4.26 12.69 -10.33
CA ALA A 97 -5.33 12.72 -9.34
C ALA A 97 -5.09 11.86 -8.07
N HIS A 98 -3.84 11.79 -7.58
CA HIS A 98 -3.39 10.96 -6.43
C HIS A 98 -3.41 9.43 -6.67
N LYS A 99 -3.65 9.00 -7.90
CA LYS A 99 -3.50 7.61 -8.31
C LYS A 99 -2.09 7.37 -8.84
N LEU A 100 -1.58 6.19 -8.52
CA LEU A 100 -0.26 5.76 -8.92
C LEU A 100 -0.26 5.32 -10.40
N ILE A 101 0.50 6.02 -11.26
CA ILE A 101 0.73 5.65 -12.65
C ILE A 101 2.23 5.46 -12.87
N ASP A 102 2.60 4.31 -13.44
CA ASP A 102 3.97 4.02 -13.85
C ASP A 102 4.24 4.62 -15.24
N ILE A 103 5.41 5.24 -15.45
CA ILE A 103 5.73 6.00 -16.68
C ILE A 103 6.93 5.50 -17.47
N PHE A 104 7.19 4.21 -17.39
CA PHE A 104 8.21 3.54 -18.21
C PHE A 104 7.60 2.64 -19.27
#